data_AF-A0A925QAZ9-F1
#
_entry.id   AF-A0A925QAZ9-F1
#
_cell.length_a   1.000
_cell.length_b   1.000
_cell.length_c   1.000
_cell.angle_alpha   90.00
_cell.angle_beta   90.00
_cell.angle_gamma   90.00
#
_symmetry.space_group_name_H-M   'P 1'
#
loop_
_entity.id
_entity.type
_entity.pdbx_description
1 polymer ?
#
loop_
_entity_poly.entity_id
_entity_poly.type
_entity_poly.pdbx_seq_one_letter_code
_entity_poly.pdbx_strand_id
1 'polypeptide(L)'
;MASRLRKIRARRRWRRWLGLHRHLRDDRGTQLVELAIVLPIFVLLFAATAEFGRYFYEYTTLAKAARAGTRYLATSAVNANEDGKAKNIVVYGNEAGTGSPLIPGLTTGNVVITRQGGVPALPQTVKVQIYSFKHQPIFDLGKLTKVTSLSLNVDVKPSVTMRYLLTQPPI
;
A
#
# COMPACT_ATOMS: atom_id res chain seq x y z
N MET A 1 58.85 -66.85 -22.01
CA MET A 1 59.14 -65.69 -21.13
C MET A 1 58.41 -64.43 -21.62
N ALA A 2 57.06 -64.40 -21.62
CA ALA A 2 56.29 -63.22 -22.09
C ALA A 2 54.86 -63.11 -21.53
N SER A 3 54.50 -63.86 -20.47
CA SER A 3 53.10 -63.91 -19.97
C SER A 3 52.83 -63.01 -18.76
N ARG A 4 53.83 -62.27 -18.23
CA ARG A 4 53.70 -61.55 -16.95
C ARG A 4 53.59 -60.02 -17.04
N LEU A 5 53.39 -59.43 -18.22
CA LEU A 5 53.46 -57.97 -18.40
C LEU A 5 52.16 -57.25 -18.86
N ARG A 6 51.00 -57.90 -18.87
CA ARG A 6 49.73 -57.24 -19.26
C ARG A 6 48.80 -56.81 -18.11
N LYS A 7 49.13 -57.10 -16.85
CA LYS A 7 48.21 -56.87 -15.71
C LYS A 7 48.30 -55.50 -15.02
N ILE A 8 49.24 -54.62 -15.39
CA ILE A 8 49.54 -53.42 -14.59
C ILE A 8 48.91 -52.13 -15.14
N ARG A 9 48.64 -52.01 -16.46
CA ARG A 9 48.08 -50.75 -17.02
C ARG A 9 46.55 -50.62 -16.92
N ALA A 10 45.82 -51.72 -16.73
CA ALA A 10 44.36 -51.69 -16.65
C ALA A 10 43.81 -51.14 -15.31
N ARG A 11 44.60 -51.16 -14.22
CA ARG A 11 44.12 -50.79 -12.88
C ARG A 11 44.13 -49.28 -12.59
N ARG A 12 44.85 -48.46 -13.38
CA ARG A 12 44.90 -46.99 -13.17
C ARG A 12 43.74 -46.23 -13.80
N ARG A 13 43.08 -46.76 -14.84
CA ARG A 13 41.92 -46.11 -15.47
C ARG A 13 40.64 -46.26 -14.64
N TRP A 14 40.46 -47.36 -13.91
CA TRP A 14 39.23 -47.61 -13.14
C TRP A 14 39.08 -46.77 -11.88
N ARG A 15 40.17 -46.32 -11.23
CA ARG A 15 40.07 -45.46 -10.03
C ARG A 15 39.72 -43.99 -10.34
N ARG A 16 39.89 -43.53 -11.58
CA ARG A 16 39.52 -42.16 -12.00
C ARG A 16 38.02 -42.00 -12.27
N TRP A 17 37.33 -43.08 -12.63
CA TRP A 17 35.89 -43.05 -12.90
C TRP A 17 35.01 -43.15 -11.64
N LEU A 18 35.55 -43.60 -10.51
CA LEU A 18 34.83 -43.66 -9.23
C LEU A 18 34.87 -42.36 -8.42
N GLY A 19 35.69 -41.39 -8.82
CA GLY A 19 35.82 -40.08 -8.15
C GLY A 19 34.82 -39.03 -8.63
N LEU A 20 34.26 -39.17 -9.84
CA LEU A 20 33.34 -38.18 -10.40
C LEU A 20 31.94 -38.23 -9.77
N HIS A 21 31.52 -39.38 -9.25
CA HIS A 21 30.21 -39.50 -8.58
C HIS A 21 30.18 -38.87 -7.19
N ARG A 22 31.32 -38.51 -6.60
CA ARG A 22 31.38 -37.95 -5.25
C ARG A 22 31.04 -36.45 -5.19
N HIS A 23 31.04 -35.75 -6.33
CA HIS A 23 30.63 -34.34 -6.43
C HIS A 23 29.15 -34.12 -6.80
N LEU A 24 28.41 -35.18 -7.13
CA LEU A 24 26.95 -35.10 -7.36
C LEU A 24 26.12 -35.29 -6.08
N ARG A 25 26.79 -35.48 -4.93
CA ARG A 25 26.21 -35.60 -3.59
C ARG A 25 26.74 -34.48 -2.68
N ASP A 26 26.71 -33.25 -3.19
CA ASP A 26 27.03 -32.09 -2.38
C ASP A 26 25.72 -31.52 -1.80
N ASP A 27 25.46 -31.80 -0.53
CA ASP A 27 24.25 -31.36 0.18
C ASP A 27 24.07 -29.83 0.14
N ARG A 28 25.16 -29.09 -0.11
CA ARG A 28 25.16 -27.63 -0.28
C ARG A 28 24.36 -27.17 -1.51
N GLY A 29 24.31 -27.96 -2.58
CA GLY A 29 23.51 -27.64 -3.77
C GLY A 29 22.01 -27.80 -3.51
N THR A 30 21.63 -28.81 -2.73
CA THR A 30 20.24 -29.09 -2.36
C THR A 30 19.65 -27.97 -1.50
N GLN A 31 20.43 -27.42 -0.56
CA GLN A 31 19.99 -26.30 0.30
C GLN A 31 19.62 -25.04 -0.48
N LEU A 32 20.35 -24.72 -1.56
CA LEU A 32 20.03 -23.58 -2.42
C LEU A 32 18.72 -23.79 -3.19
N VAL A 33 18.42 -25.04 -3.58
CA VAL A 33 17.18 -25.39 -4.28
C VAL A 33 15.98 -25.30 -3.33
N GLU A 34 16.11 -25.77 -2.09
CA GLU A 34 15.06 -25.62 -1.07
C GLU A 34 14.74 -24.15 -0.80
N LEU A 35 15.78 -23.31 -0.63
CA LEU A 35 15.59 -21.87 -0.47
C LEU A 35 14.91 -21.24 -1.71
N ALA A 36 15.29 -21.64 -2.92
CA ALA A 36 14.72 -21.11 -4.15
C ALA A 36 13.21 -21.41 -4.30
N ILE A 37 12.72 -22.49 -3.70
CA ILE A 37 11.28 -22.83 -3.70
C ILE A 37 10.52 -22.05 -2.63
N VAL A 38 11.14 -21.83 -1.47
CA VAL A 38 10.51 -21.14 -0.32
C VAL A 38 10.54 -19.62 -0.49
N LEU A 39 11.60 -19.07 -1.08
CA LEU A 39 11.83 -17.64 -1.24
C LEU A 39 10.69 -16.89 -1.94
N PRO A 40 10.09 -17.36 -3.06
CA PRO A 40 8.99 -16.67 -3.73
C PRO A 40 7.78 -16.47 -2.82
N ILE A 41 7.45 -17.46 -1.98
CA ILE A 41 6.33 -17.39 -1.03
C ILE A 41 6.66 -16.35 0.05
N PHE A 42 7.87 -16.37 0.59
CA PHE A 42 8.31 -15.39 1.59
C PHE A 42 8.29 -13.95 1.05
N VAL A 43 8.77 -13.73 -0.18
CA VAL A 43 8.74 -12.41 -0.82
C VAL A 43 7.31 -11.93 -1.01
N LEU A 44 6.39 -12.82 -1.42
CA LEU A 44 4.98 -12.47 -1.59
C LEU A 44 4.35 -12.08 -0.24
N LEU A 45 4.59 -12.85 0.82
CA LEU A 45 4.10 -12.54 2.16
C LEU A 45 4.64 -11.21 2.69
N PHE A 46 5.94 -10.95 2.48
CA PHE A 46 6.55 -9.67 2.85
C PHE A 46 5.92 -8.49 2.09
N ALA A 47 5.76 -8.63 0.76
CA ALA A 47 5.10 -7.61 -0.05
C ALA A 47 3.65 -7.37 0.41
N ALA A 48 2.88 -8.43 0.67
CA ALA A 48 1.49 -8.32 1.10
C ALA A 48 1.36 -7.58 2.45
N THR A 49 2.19 -7.92 3.44
CA THR A 49 2.17 -7.25 4.74
C THR A 49 2.66 -5.80 4.67
N ALA A 50 3.69 -5.52 3.88
CA ALA A 50 4.20 -4.16 3.66
C ALA A 50 3.16 -3.26 2.97
N GLU A 51 2.52 -3.76 1.90
CA GLU A 51 1.45 -3.04 1.19
C GLU A 51 0.23 -2.80 2.10
N PHE A 52 -0.19 -3.80 2.87
CA PHE A 52 -1.28 -3.64 3.81
C PHE A 52 -0.98 -2.56 4.86
N GLY A 53 0.23 -2.54 5.42
CA GLY A 53 0.65 -1.51 6.38
C GLY A 53 0.60 -0.11 5.77
N ARG A 54 1.07 0.04 4.53
CA ARG A 54 1.03 1.31 3.79
C ARG A 54 -0.40 1.76 3.51
N TYR A 55 -1.25 0.88 3.01
CA TYR A 55 -2.67 1.15 2.79
C TYR A 55 -3.35 1.60 4.09
N PHE A 56 -3.10 0.90 5.19
CA PHE A 56 -3.69 1.23 6.49
C PHE A 56 -3.22 2.59 7.02
N TYR A 57 -1.94 2.93 6.84
CA TYR A 57 -1.41 4.26 7.13
C TYR A 57 -2.15 5.35 6.33
N GLU A 58 -2.34 5.14 5.03
CA GLU A 58 -3.06 6.10 4.17
C GLU A 58 -4.52 6.26 4.61
N TYR A 59 -5.24 5.15 4.82
CA TYR A 59 -6.63 5.17 5.26
C TYR A 59 -6.81 5.90 6.59
N THR A 60 -5.99 5.59 7.59
CA THR A 60 -6.11 6.20 8.92
C THR A 60 -5.71 7.67 8.91
N THR A 61 -4.73 8.06 8.10
CA THR A 61 -4.34 9.46 7.92
C THR A 61 -5.47 10.26 7.27
N LEU A 62 -6.05 9.76 6.18
CA LEU A 62 -7.21 10.39 5.53
C LEU A 62 -8.42 10.47 6.46
N ALA A 63 -8.70 9.44 7.24
CA ALA A 63 -9.81 9.44 8.20
C ALA A 63 -9.61 10.50 9.31
N LYS A 64 -8.38 10.65 9.82
CA LYS A 64 -8.04 11.70 10.79
C LYS A 64 -8.17 13.10 10.17
N ALA A 65 -7.68 13.28 8.94
CA ALA A 65 -7.77 14.55 8.23
C ALA A 65 -9.24 14.94 7.92
N ALA A 66 -10.04 13.99 7.42
CA ALA A 66 -11.48 14.18 7.21
C ALA A 66 -12.20 14.55 8.51
N ARG A 67 -11.84 13.92 9.64
CA ARG A 67 -12.37 14.27 10.96
C ARG A 67 -12.02 15.70 11.37
N ALA A 68 -10.78 16.14 11.13
CA ALA A 68 -10.36 17.51 11.42
C ALA A 68 -11.14 18.53 10.58
N GLY A 69 -11.26 18.30 9.28
CA GLY A 69 -12.08 19.14 8.38
C GLY A 69 -13.56 19.17 8.76
N THR A 70 -14.13 18.02 9.13
CA THR A 70 -15.53 17.95 9.58
C THR A 70 -15.74 18.71 10.89
N ARG A 71 -14.79 18.59 11.83
CA ARG A 71 -14.84 19.31 13.12
C ARG A 71 -14.80 20.82 12.92
N TYR A 72 -13.96 21.30 12.01
CA TYR A 72 -13.91 22.71 11.63
C TYR A 72 -15.27 23.17 11.09
N LEU A 73 -15.80 22.45 10.11
CA LEU A 73 -17.09 22.78 9.49
C LEU A 73 -18.29 22.65 10.43
N ALA A 74 -18.22 21.84 11.49
CA ALA A 74 -19.30 21.73 12.46
C ALA A 74 -19.57 23.06 13.19
N THR A 75 -18.57 23.95 13.27
CA THR A 75 -18.66 25.26 13.93
C THR A 75 -18.48 26.45 12.98
N SER A 76 -18.19 26.23 11.70
CA SER A 76 -18.04 27.28 10.70
C SER A 76 -19.36 27.61 10.01
N ALA A 77 -19.50 28.85 9.56
CA ALA A 77 -20.60 29.26 8.69
C ALA A 77 -20.61 28.47 7.37
N VAL A 78 -21.80 28.26 6.81
CA VAL A 78 -21.94 27.62 5.49
C VAL A 78 -21.64 28.65 4.38
N ASN A 79 -20.41 28.65 3.88
CA ASN A 79 -20.00 29.43 2.72
C ASN A 79 -18.78 28.82 2.01
N ALA A 80 -18.49 29.28 0.80
CA ALA A 80 -17.42 28.75 -0.04
C ALA A 80 -16.00 28.97 0.54
N ASN A 81 -15.80 30.04 1.31
CA ASN A 81 -14.49 30.34 1.91
C ASN A 81 -14.15 29.34 3.02
N GLU A 82 -15.11 29.08 3.92
CA GLU A 82 -14.97 28.09 4.99
C GLU A 82 -14.86 26.67 4.43
N ASP A 83 -15.56 26.36 3.33
CA ASP A 83 -15.38 25.10 2.60
C ASP A 83 -13.97 24.97 2.00
N GLY A 84 -13.41 26.06 1.47
CA GLY A 84 -12.03 26.11 0.99
C GLY A 84 -11.02 25.82 2.11
N LYS A 85 -11.16 26.47 3.25
CA LYS A 85 -10.30 26.24 4.42
C LYS A 85 -10.44 24.82 4.95
N ALA A 86 -11.64 24.27 5.02
CA ALA A 86 -11.85 22.89 5.43
C ALA A 86 -11.17 21.89 4.48
N LYS A 87 -11.24 22.11 3.16
CA LYS A 87 -10.51 21.32 2.17
C LYS A 87 -9.00 21.45 2.37
N ASN A 88 -8.50 22.65 2.66
CA ASN A 88 -7.08 22.87 2.95
C ASN A 88 -6.63 22.13 4.21
N ILE A 89 -7.42 22.15 5.29
CA ILE A 89 -7.14 21.39 6.52
C ILE A 89 -7.06 19.89 6.21
N VAL A 90 -7.96 19.36 5.38
CA VAL A 90 -7.97 17.93 5.04
C VAL A 90 -6.75 17.53 4.19
N VAL A 91 -6.30 18.39 3.28
CA VAL A 91 -5.21 18.07 2.35
C VAL A 91 -3.84 18.39 2.92
N TYR A 92 -3.68 19.53 3.57
CA TYR A 92 -2.39 20.10 4.00
C TYR A 92 -2.24 20.20 5.53
N GLY A 93 -3.30 19.92 6.29
CA GLY A 93 -3.29 20.04 7.75
C GLY A 93 -3.34 21.49 8.28
N ASN A 94 -3.58 22.48 7.41
CA ASN A 94 -3.65 23.89 7.77
C ASN A 94 -4.68 24.65 6.92
N GLU A 95 -5.20 25.78 7.41
CA GLU A 95 -6.21 26.58 6.71
C GLU A 95 -5.68 27.29 5.45
N ALA A 96 -4.38 27.64 5.45
CA ALA A 96 -3.76 28.40 4.37
C ALA A 96 -3.51 27.56 3.09
N GLY A 97 -3.59 26.22 3.19
CA GLY A 97 -3.36 25.32 2.07
C GLY A 97 -1.90 25.30 1.60
N THR A 98 -0.96 25.57 2.50
CA THR A 98 0.47 25.65 2.19
C THR A 98 1.20 24.36 2.55
N GLY A 99 2.35 24.13 1.91
CA GLY A 99 3.19 22.95 2.11
C GLY A 99 2.79 21.75 1.24
N SER A 100 3.38 20.60 1.53
CA SER A 100 3.07 19.34 0.84
C SER A 100 1.79 18.72 1.39
N PRO A 101 1.00 18.02 0.55
CA PRO A 101 -0.18 17.32 1.02
C PRO A 101 0.20 16.22 2.03
N LEU A 102 -0.69 15.93 2.98
CA LEU A 102 -0.51 14.92 4.03
C LEU A 102 -0.24 13.52 3.45
N ILE A 103 -0.77 13.26 2.25
CA ILE A 103 -0.52 12.04 1.48
C ILE A 103 -0.20 12.45 0.04
N PRO A 104 0.86 11.88 -0.58
CA PRO A 104 1.16 12.12 -1.99
C PRO A 104 -0.04 11.81 -2.90
N GLY A 105 -0.33 12.71 -3.83
CA GLY A 105 -1.46 12.59 -4.76
C GLY A 105 -2.82 13.00 -4.19
N LEU A 106 -2.91 13.36 -2.91
CA LEU A 106 -4.11 13.94 -2.32
C LEU A 106 -4.25 15.41 -2.76
N THR A 107 -5.42 15.78 -3.24
CA THR A 107 -5.76 17.14 -3.67
C THR A 107 -7.08 17.61 -3.06
N THR A 108 -7.34 18.92 -3.09
CA THR A 108 -8.61 19.48 -2.60
C THR A 108 -9.82 19.03 -3.43
N GLY A 109 -9.60 18.57 -4.67
CA GLY A 109 -10.62 17.95 -5.51
C GLY A 109 -11.06 16.57 -5.02
N ASN A 110 -10.24 15.89 -4.20
CA ASN A 110 -10.61 14.61 -3.58
C ASN A 110 -11.53 14.78 -2.37
N VAL A 111 -11.76 16.00 -1.90
CA VAL A 111 -12.53 16.26 -0.67
C VAL A 111 -13.94 16.72 -1.05
N VAL A 112 -14.93 15.90 -0.68
CA VAL A 112 -16.35 16.18 -0.89
C VAL A 112 -16.99 16.53 0.45
N ILE A 113 -17.59 17.72 0.52
CA ILE A 113 -18.33 18.20 1.68
C ILE A 113 -19.82 18.06 1.35
N THR A 114 -20.56 17.40 2.23
CA THR A 114 -22.01 17.22 2.11
C THR A 114 -22.67 17.68 3.40
N ARG A 115 -23.80 18.38 3.27
CA ARG A 115 -24.58 18.92 4.39
C ARG A 115 -26.00 18.39 4.28
N GLN A 116 -26.59 17.95 5.39
CA GLN A 116 -27.90 17.32 5.36
C GLN A 116 -28.77 17.76 6.55
N GLY A 117 -30.08 17.81 6.30
CA GLY A 117 -31.11 18.21 7.26
C GLY A 117 -31.14 19.73 7.49
N GLY A 118 -32.19 20.22 8.15
CA GLY A 118 -32.35 21.64 8.45
C GLY A 118 -32.58 22.51 7.21
N VAL A 119 -32.06 23.73 7.23
CA VAL A 119 -32.09 24.69 6.11
C VAL A 119 -30.69 24.86 5.53
N PRO A 120 -30.50 25.27 4.26
CA PRO A 120 -29.18 25.33 3.62
C PRO A 120 -28.11 26.11 4.40
N ALA A 121 -28.50 27.19 5.10
CA ALA A 121 -27.58 27.99 5.93
C ALA A 121 -27.29 27.38 7.32
N LEU A 122 -28.16 26.50 7.81
CA LEU A 122 -28.09 25.86 9.12
C LEU A 122 -28.42 24.37 8.98
N PRO A 123 -27.50 23.57 8.41
CA PRO A 123 -27.70 22.13 8.29
C PRO A 123 -27.73 21.46 9.66
N GLN A 124 -28.25 20.24 9.74
CA GLN A 124 -28.17 19.46 10.98
C GLN A 124 -26.87 18.67 11.10
N THR A 125 -26.36 18.19 9.96
CA THR A 125 -25.12 17.42 9.89
C THR A 125 -24.22 17.91 8.77
N VAL A 126 -22.92 17.76 8.99
CA VAL A 126 -21.88 17.98 7.98
C VAL A 126 -21.07 16.70 7.87
N LYS A 127 -20.85 16.25 6.63
CA LYS A 127 -20.06 15.07 6.29
C LYS A 127 -18.94 15.47 5.35
N VAL A 128 -17.70 15.15 5.73
CA VAL A 128 -16.53 15.21 4.85
C VAL A 128 -16.17 13.80 4.42
N GLN A 129 -16.04 13.60 3.11
CA GLN A 129 -15.68 12.33 2.50
C GLN A 129 -14.54 12.51 1.52
N ILE A 130 -13.61 11.55 1.52
CA ILE A 130 -12.60 11.46 0.47
C ILE A 130 -13.16 10.65 -0.70
N TYR A 131 -12.98 11.19 -1.91
CA TYR A 131 -13.47 10.65 -3.17
C TYR A 131 -12.38 10.63 -4.23
N SER A 132 -12.43 9.64 -5.12
CA SER A 132 -11.46 9.44 -6.22
C SER A 132 -9.98 9.45 -5.83
N PHE A 133 -9.65 9.15 -4.57
CA PHE A 133 -8.27 8.90 -4.17
C PHE A 133 -8.00 7.39 -4.24
N LYS A 134 -6.90 7.03 -4.89
CA LYS A 134 -6.50 5.64 -5.08
C LYS A 134 -5.18 5.35 -4.39
N HIS A 135 -5.13 4.21 -3.73
CA HIS A 135 -3.89 3.70 -3.17
C HIS A 135 -2.87 3.47 -4.30
N GLN A 136 -1.62 3.88 -4.07
CA GLN A 136 -0.52 3.68 -5.02
C GLN A 136 0.41 2.58 -4.49
N PRO A 137 0.15 1.31 -4.83
CA PRO A 137 0.98 0.21 -4.37
C PRO A 137 2.39 0.26 -4.96
N ILE A 138 3.39 -0.11 -4.17
CA ILE A 138 4.76 -0.34 -4.64
C ILE A 138 4.83 -1.73 -5.31
N PHE A 139 4.22 -2.73 -4.68
CA PHE A 139 4.15 -4.11 -5.14
C PHE A 139 2.77 -4.41 -5.75
N ASP A 140 2.58 -4.05 -7.02
CA ASP A 140 1.33 -4.30 -7.75
C ASP A 140 1.42 -5.57 -8.61
N LEU A 141 0.88 -6.68 -8.09
CA LEU A 141 0.81 -7.95 -8.82
C LEU A 141 -0.06 -7.85 -10.07
N GLY A 142 -1.10 -7.02 -10.07
CA GLY A 142 -1.96 -6.84 -11.24
C GLY A 142 -1.23 -6.15 -12.39
N LYS A 143 -0.32 -5.20 -12.09
CA LYS A 143 0.58 -4.62 -13.09
C LYS A 143 1.63 -5.62 -13.57
N LEU A 144 2.19 -6.44 -12.66
CA LEU A 144 3.21 -7.42 -12.99
C LEU A 144 2.68 -8.56 -13.88
N THR A 145 1.50 -9.10 -13.53
CA THR A 145 0.88 -10.25 -14.20
C THR A 145 -0.07 -9.85 -15.33
N LYS A 146 -0.34 -8.54 -15.50
CA LYS A 146 -1.36 -7.98 -16.39
C LYS A 146 -2.79 -8.45 -16.07
N VAL A 147 -3.03 -8.95 -14.86
CA VAL A 147 -4.35 -9.36 -14.36
C VAL A 147 -4.91 -8.26 -13.47
N THR A 148 -5.87 -7.48 -13.97
CA THR A 148 -6.37 -6.29 -13.27
C THR A 148 -7.06 -6.59 -11.94
N SER A 149 -7.64 -7.78 -11.77
CA SER A 149 -8.27 -8.20 -10.51
C SER A 149 -7.26 -8.43 -9.36
N LEU A 150 -5.97 -8.57 -9.68
CA LEU A 150 -4.90 -8.69 -8.69
C LEU A 150 -4.26 -7.34 -8.34
N SER A 151 -4.76 -6.23 -8.89
CA SER A 151 -4.19 -4.90 -8.61
C SER A 151 -4.62 -4.41 -7.24
N LEU A 152 -3.64 -3.91 -6.48
CA LEU A 152 -3.84 -3.25 -5.18
C LEU A 152 -4.16 -1.75 -5.32
N ASN A 153 -4.38 -1.28 -6.55
CA ASN A 153 -4.81 0.10 -6.85
C ASN A 153 -6.31 0.28 -6.54
N VAL A 154 -6.62 0.26 -5.24
CA VAL A 154 -7.99 0.30 -4.70
C VAL A 154 -8.33 1.71 -4.22
N ASP A 155 -9.59 2.09 -4.36
CA ASP A 155 -10.10 3.38 -3.87
C ASP A 155 -10.07 3.45 -2.33
N VAL A 156 -9.55 4.55 -1.79
CA VAL A 156 -9.54 4.83 -0.34
C VAL A 156 -10.59 5.91 -0.06
N LYS A 157 -11.71 5.53 0.58
CA LYS A 157 -12.90 6.39 0.72
C LYS A 157 -13.36 6.58 2.17
N PRO A 158 -12.52 7.05 3.11
CA PRO A 158 -12.98 7.36 4.45
C PRO A 158 -13.97 8.53 4.43
N SER A 159 -14.94 8.48 5.33
CA SER A 159 -15.90 9.55 5.53
C SER A 159 -16.20 9.75 7.01
N VAL A 160 -16.45 11.01 7.39
CA VAL A 160 -16.77 11.39 8.76
C VAL A 160 -17.96 12.33 8.74
N THR A 161 -18.93 12.09 9.60
CA THR A 161 -20.13 12.92 9.77
C THR A 161 -20.16 13.45 11.20
N MET A 162 -20.45 14.74 11.38
CA MET A 162 -20.66 15.37 12.69
C MET A 162 -21.94 16.20 12.70
N ARG A 163 -22.45 16.46 13.91
CA ARG A 163 -23.56 17.39 14.13
C ARG A 163 -23.07 18.81 13.92
N TYR A 164 -23.85 19.61 13.20
CA TYR A 164 -23.61 21.04 13.04
C TYR A 164 -24.06 21.79 14.30
N LEU A 165 -23.26 22.75 14.74
CA LEU A 165 -23.40 23.36 16.06
C LEU A 165 -23.85 24.83 16.03
N LEU A 166 -23.80 25.51 14.88
CA LEU A 166 -24.30 26.87 14.77
C LEU A 166 -25.84 26.88 14.73
N THR A 167 -26.43 27.78 15.52
CA THR A 167 -27.88 27.91 15.68
C THR A 167 -28.47 29.17 15.04
N GLN A 168 -27.63 30.10 14.59
CA GLN A 168 -28.04 31.32 13.91
C GLN A 168 -27.20 31.52 12.65
N PRO A 169 -27.81 31.96 11.53
CA PRO A 169 -27.04 32.28 10.33
C PRO A 169 -26.11 33.46 10.62
N PRO A 170 -24.91 33.50 10.02
CA PRO A 170 -24.04 34.67 10.13
C PRO A 170 -24.77 35.90 9.57
N ILE A 171 -24.73 36.99 10.32
CA ILE A 171 -25.23 38.32 9.92
C ILE A 171 -24.38 38.92 8.80
#